data_AF-C5AVE0-F1
#
_entry.id   AF-C5AVE0-F1
#
_cell.length_a   1.000
_cell.length_b   1.000
_cell.length_c   1.000
_cell.angle_alpha   90.00
_cell.angle_beta   90.00
_cell.angle_gamma   90.00
#
_symmetry.space_group_name_H-M   'P 1'
#
loop_
_entity.id
_entity.type
_entity.pdbx_description
1 polymer ?
#
loop_
_entity_poly.entity_id
_entity_poly.type
_entity_poly.pdbx_seq_one_letter_code
_entity_poly.pdbx_strand_id
1 'polypeptide(L)' 'MLDAVTGLCEGCGRTRDEIGLWGSLSEAQRLAVMAALPERLRRAYPGREACAP' A
#
# COMPACT_ATOMS: atom_id res chain seq x y z
N MET A 1 -0.07 -8.83 6.65
CA MET A 1 0.99 -8.53 7.63
C MET A 1 1.75 -7.29 7.13
N LEU A 2 2.38 -6.54 8.03
CA LEU A 2 3.24 -5.40 7.68
C LEU A 2 4.66 -5.96 7.50
N ASP A 3 5.20 -5.80 6.30
CA ASP A 3 6.55 -6.25 6.00
C ASP A 3 7.57 -5.27 6.59
N ALA A 4 8.52 -5.79 7.36
CA ALA A 4 9.53 -4.97 8.03
C ALA A 4 10.63 -4.49 7.07
N VAL A 5 10.82 -5.15 5.93
CA VAL A 5 11.87 -4.81 4.95
C VAL A 5 11.45 -3.64 4.08
N THR A 6 10.22 -3.67 3.56
CA THR A 6 9.64 -2.63 2.70
C THR A 6 8.89 -1.57 3.49
N GLY A 7 8.48 -1.86 4.72
CA GLY A 7 7.64 -0.98 5.54
C GLY A 7 6.19 -0.89 5.05
N LEU A 8 5.78 -1.78 4.14
CA LEU A 8 4.46 -1.79 3.51
C LEU A 8 3.64 -3.00 3.96
N CYS A 9 2.32 -2.82 3.99
CA CYS A 9 1.38 -3.91 4.17
C CYS A 9 1.41 -4.79 2.92
N GLU A 10 1.71 -6.07 3.11
CA GLU A 10 1.83 -7.06 2.05
C GLU A 10 0.54 -7.28 1.23
N GLY A 11 -0.61 -6.92 1.80
CA GLY A 11 -1.92 -7.08 1.14
C GLY A 11 -2.37 -5.84 0.37
N CYS A 12 -2.15 -4.64 0.92
CA CYS A 12 -2.69 -3.40 0.36
C CYS A 12 -1.63 -2.37 -0.05
N GLY A 13 -0.35 -2.59 0.24
CA GLY A 13 0.74 -1.68 -0.12
C GLY A 13 0.78 -0.37 0.68
N ARG A 14 0.02 -0.28 1.78
CA ARG A 14 0.00 0.88 2.68
C ARG A 14 1.08 0.81 3.76
N THR A 15 1.57 1.96 4.18
CA THR A 15 2.42 2.09 5.37
C THR A 15 1.60 2.01 6.66
N ARG A 16 2.30 1.79 7.79
CA ARG A 16 1.67 1.76 9.11
C ARG A 16 1.01 3.09 9.48
N ASP A 17 1.63 4.22 9.12
CA ASP A 17 1.06 5.56 9.32
C ASP A 17 -0.19 5.79 8.49
N GLU A 18 -0.19 5.40 7.21
CA GLU A 18 -1.39 5.51 6.36
C GLU A 18 -2.55 4.67 6.89
N ILE A 19 -2.27 3.52 7.51
CA ILE A 19 -3.28 2.68 8.16
C ILE A 19 -3.79 3.34 9.45
N GLY A 20 -2.88 3.84 10.29
CA GLY A 20 -3.23 4.50 11.56
C GLY A 20 -4.00 5.82 11.37
N LEU A 21 -3.67 6.57 10.34
CA LEU A 21 -4.28 7.87 10.03
C LEU A 21 -5.48 7.76 9.07
N TRP A 22 -5.83 6.56 8.59
CA TRP A 22 -6.81 6.37 7.52
C TRP A 22 -8.15 7.07 7.79
N GLY A 23 -8.63 6.99 9.04
CA GLY A 23 -9.86 7.65 9.48
C GLY A 23 -9.79 9.18 9.45
N SER A 24 -8.61 9.74 9.66
CA SER A 24 -8.34 11.19 9.70
C SER A 24 -7.97 11.78 8.34
N LEU A 25 -7.60 10.96 7.35
CA LEU A 25 -7.31 11.43 6.00
C LEU A 25 -8.57 11.97 5.31
N SER A 26 -8.42 13.08 4.60
CA SER A 26 -9.45 13.62 3.70
C SER A 26 -9.65 12.71 2.49
N GLU A 27 -10.78 12.85 1.81
CA GLU A 27 -11.08 12.06 0.61
C GLU A 27 -10.00 12.20 -0.47
N ALA A 28 -9.52 13.42 -0.71
CA ALA A 28 -8.44 13.66 -1.67
C ALA A 28 -7.14 12.94 -1.28
N GLN A 29 -6.78 12.93 0.01
CA GLN A 29 -5.61 12.19 0.50
C GLN A 29 -5.80 10.68 0.35
N ARG A 30 -7.01 10.17 0.63
CA ARG A 30 -7.33 8.75 0.46
C ARG A 30 -7.21 8.32 -0.99
N LEU A 31 -7.70 9.15 -1.93
CA LEU A 31 -7.59 8.90 -3.37
C LEU A 31 -6.13 8.92 -3.83
N ALA A 32 -5.34 9.90 -3.38
CA ALA A 32 -3.91 9.97 -3.69
C ALA A 32 -3.15 8.73 -3.19
N VAL A 33 -3.45 8.26 -1.98
CA VAL A 33 -2.87 7.03 -1.44
C VAL A 33 -3.30 5.84 -2.31
N MET A 34 -4.59 5.67 -2.60
CA MET A 34 -5.10 4.56 -3.42
C MET A 34 -4.51 4.53 -4.82
N ALA A 35 -4.28 5.68 -5.45
CA ALA A 35 -3.63 5.78 -6.76
C ALA A 35 -2.16 5.33 -6.73
N ALA A 36 -1.47 5.47 -5.59
CA ALA A 36 -0.07 5.08 -5.44
C ALA A 36 0.13 3.59 -5.05
N LEU A 37 -0.88 2.92 -4.51
CA LEU A 37 -0.75 1.53 -4.01
C LEU A 37 -0.31 0.52 -5.08
N PRO A 38 -0.85 0.51 -6.31
CA PRO A 38 -0.49 -0.47 -7.32
C PRO A 38 1.01 -0.39 -7.66
N GLU A 39 1.52 0.80 -7.93
CA GLU A 39 2.94 1.02 -8.26
C GLU A 39 3.87 0.65 -7.10
N ARG A 40 3.48 0.98 -5.86
CA ARG A 40 4.23 0.57 -4.66
C ARG A 40 4.31 -0.94 -4.53
N LEU A 41 3.20 -1.65 -4.77
CA LEU A 41 3.16 -3.11 -4.73
C LEU A 41 4.01 -3.74 -5.82
N ARG A 42 3.97 -3.22 -7.06
CA ARG A 42 4.85 -3.68 -8.16
C ARG A 42 6.33 -3.57 -7.79
N ARG A 43 6.73 -2.42 -7.24
CA ARG A 43 8.13 -2.16 -6.86
C ARG A 43 8.58 -2.97 -5.65
N ALA A 44 7.73 -3.10 -4.63
CA ALA A 44 8.06 -3.79 -3.39
C ALA A 44 7.96 -5.32 -3.52
N TYR A 45 7.05 -5.80 -4.37
CA TYR A 45 6.76 -7.22 -4.56
C TYR A 45 6.66 -7.59 -6.05
N PRO A 46 7.77 -7.45 -6.81
CA PRO A 46 7.77 -7.72 -8.25
C PRO A 46 7.36 -9.16 -8.61
N GLY A 47 7.50 -10.10 -7.68
CA GLY A 47 7.08 -11.50 -7.85
C GLY A 47 5.58 -11.78 -7.58
N ARG A 48 4.82 -10.82 -7.02
CA ARG A 48 3.39 -11.01 -6.72
C ARG A 48 2.46 -10.68 -7.89
N GLU A 49 2.93 -9.90 -8.86
CA GLU A 49 2.18 -9.61 -10.08
C GLU A 49 1.90 -10.86 -10.93
N ALA A 50 2.78 -11.86 -10.85
CA ALA A 50 2.63 -13.14 -11.53
C ALA A 50 1.48 -14.01 -10.95
N CYS A 51 0.88 -13.58 -9.83
CA CYS A 51 -0.27 -14.22 -9.20
C CYS A 51 -1.52 -13.30 -9.23
N ALA A 52 -1.64 -12.42 -10.23
CA ALA A 52 -2.95 -11.86 -10.58
C ALA A 52 -3.61 -12.80 -11.59
N PRO A 53 -4.79 -13.40 -11.30
CA PRO A 53 -5.52 -14.22 -12.27
C PRO A 53 -6.00 -13.42 -13.48
#